data_AF-A0AAC9WGB0-F1
#
_entry.id   AF-A0AAC9WGB0-F1
#
_cell.length_a   1.000
_cell.length_b   1.000
_cell.length_c   1.000
_cell.angle_alpha   90.00
_cell.angle_beta   90.00
_cell.angle_gamma   90.00
#
_symmetry.space_group_name_H-M   'P 1'
#
loop_
_entity.id
_entity.type
_entity.pdbx_description
1 polymer ?
#
loop_
_entity_poly.entity_id
_entity_poly.type
_entity_poly.pdbx_seq_one_letter_code
_entity_poly.pdbx_strand_id
1 'polypeptide(L)'
;MKTKTKTIIKTIYIANDGSEFNSEEDCLYYEEEKKQENLEKEVDEKLGIKTHADFPAMLNLRHNHEYKLFLIKNEEDLDLFVKVYEYWFTQLERYWQVNKETFVYPEVLCILDFPQGGDEHRLYKISQLCSQFNSFVNEITVRVEEKI
;
A
#
# COMPACT_ATOMS: atom_id res chain seq x y z
N MET A 1 -5.65 16.25 -60.18
CA MET A 1 -5.66 15.76 -58.79
C MET A 1 -6.85 14.82 -58.62
N LYS A 2 -6.64 13.56 -58.24
CA LYS A 2 -7.76 12.64 -57.97
C LYS A 2 -7.99 12.59 -56.46
N THR A 3 -9.14 13.07 -56.01
CA THR A 3 -9.60 12.96 -54.63
C THR A 3 -10.11 11.54 -54.39
N LYS A 4 -9.65 10.89 -53.32
CA LYS A 4 -10.19 9.61 -52.84
C LYS A 4 -10.78 9.82 -51.46
N THR A 5 -12.06 9.55 -51.32
CA THR A 5 -12.75 9.51 -50.03
C THR A 5 -12.55 8.11 -49.43
N LYS A 6 -12.07 8.04 -48.18
CA LYS A 6 -12.00 6.82 -47.38
C LYS A 6 -12.90 6.99 -46.17
N THR A 7 -13.74 6.00 -45.89
CA THR A 7 -14.49 5.90 -44.63
C THR A 7 -13.68 5.02 -43.68
N ILE A 8 -13.42 5.52 -42.47
CA ILE A 8 -12.78 4.76 -41.39
C ILE A 8 -13.85 4.46 -40.35
N ILE A 9 -14.09 3.19 -40.06
CA ILE A 9 -14.95 2.75 -38.96
C ILE A 9 -14.01 2.39 -37.81
N LYS A 10 -14.21 2.99 -36.64
CA LYS A 10 -13.50 2.68 -35.41
C LYS A 10 -14.49 2.21 -34.35
N THR A 11 -14.09 1.20 -33.59
CA THR A 11 -14.79 0.77 -32.38
C THR A 11 -14.19 1.51 -31.20
N ILE A 12 -15.03 2.10 -30.35
CA ILE A 12 -14.64 2.80 -29.12
C ILE A 12 -15.35 2.08 -27.97
N TYR A 13 -14.61 1.84 -26.89
CA TYR A 13 -15.12 1.25 -25.65
C TYR A 13 -15.34 2.36 -24.64
N ILE A 14 -16.45 2.34 -23.92
CA ILE A 14 -16.87 3.42 -23.02
C ILE A 14 -17.02 2.84 -21.61
N ALA A 15 -16.27 3.41 -20.66
CA ALA A 15 -16.35 3.10 -19.24
C ALA A 15 -17.68 3.60 -18.63
N ASN A 16 -18.02 3.13 -17.44
CA ASN A 16 -19.25 3.47 -16.71
C ASN A 16 -19.36 4.97 -16.40
N ASP A 17 -18.23 5.68 -16.32
CA ASP A 17 -18.18 7.13 -16.12
C ASP A 17 -18.18 7.95 -17.42
N GLY A 18 -18.22 7.30 -18.57
CA GLY A 18 -18.19 7.92 -19.89
C GLY A 18 -16.79 8.07 -20.50
N SER A 19 -15.72 7.59 -19.86
CA SER A 19 -14.37 7.64 -20.43
C SER A 19 -14.24 6.73 -21.66
N GLU A 20 -13.61 7.22 -22.73
CA GLU A 20 -13.48 6.52 -24.01
C GLU A 20 -12.11 5.88 -24.20
N PHE A 21 -12.09 4.63 -24.67
CA PHE A 21 -10.90 3.83 -24.89
C PHE A 21 -10.90 3.21 -26.29
N ASN A 22 -9.71 3.01 -26.86
CA ASN A 22 -9.53 2.39 -28.18
C ASN A 22 -9.41 0.85 -28.09
N SER A 23 -9.27 0.30 -26.88
CA SER A 23 -9.17 -1.14 -26.59
C SER A 23 -10.17 -1.51 -25.50
N GLU A 24 -10.75 -2.71 -25.60
CA GLU A 24 -11.61 -3.27 -24.56
C GLU A 24 -10.81 -3.54 -23.29
N GLU A 25 -9.58 -4.02 -23.44
CA GLU A 25 -8.68 -4.35 -22.34
C GLU A 25 -8.33 -3.11 -21.52
N ASP A 26 -8.01 -1.98 -22.16
CA ASP A 26 -7.72 -0.71 -21.47
C ASP A 26 -8.95 -0.22 -20.69
N CYS A 27 -10.14 -0.38 -21.26
CA CYS A 27 -11.39 0.01 -20.61
C CYS A 27 -11.70 -0.87 -19.39
N LEU A 28 -11.45 -2.17 -19.49
CA LEU A 28 -11.63 -3.12 -18.38
C LEU A 28 -10.62 -2.85 -17.26
N TYR A 29 -9.35 -2.65 -17.61
CA TYR A 29 -8.30 -2.31 -16.66
C TYR A 29 -8.63 -1.02 -15.88
N TYR A 30 -9.08 0.02 -16.58
CA TYR A 30 -9.52 1.28 -15.96
C TYR A 30 -10.66 1.08 -14.97
N GLU A 31 -11.66 0.27 -15.31
CA GLU A 31 -12.79 -0.04 -14.44
C GLU A 31 -12.38 -0.84 -13.20
N GLU A 32 -11.42 -1.77 -13.35
CA GLU A 32 -10.86 -2.53 -12.23
C GLU A 32 -10.05 -1.64 -11.30
N GLU A 33 -9.18 -0.78 -11.82
CA GLU A 33 -8.43 0.21 -11.03
C GLU A 33 -9.38 1.12 -10.25
N LYS A 34 -10.43 1.65 -10.88
CA LYS A 34 -11.41 2.48 -10.17
C LYS A 34 -12.17 1.75 -9.08
N LYS A 35 -12.53 0.48 -9.30
CA LYS A 35 -13.18 -0.33 -8.25
C LYS A 35 -12.24 -0.52 -7.08
N GLN A 36 -10.97 -0.78 -7.35
CA GLN A 36 -9.93 -0.94 -6.35
C GLN A 36 -9.70 0.36 -5.56
N GLU A 37 -9.58 1.51 -6.22
CA GLU A 37 -9.46 2.81 -5.57
C GLU A 37 -10.65 3.13 -4.64
N ASN A 38 -11.88 2.78 -5.05
CA ASN A 38 -13.07 2.99 -4.24
C ASN A 38 -13.10 2.08 -3.02
N LEU A 39 -12.68 0.82 -3.19
CA LEU A 39 -12.55 -0.14 -2.10
C LEU A 39 -11.51 0.31 -1.07
N GLU A 40 -10.38 0.85 -1.52
CA GLU A 40 -9.36 1.44 -0.66
C GLU A 40 -9.90 2.62 0.14
N LYS A 41 -10.62 3.55 -0.49
CA LYS A 41 -11.21 4.69 0.23
C LYS A 41 -12.16 4.22 1.34
N GLU A 42 -13.01 3.24 1.04
CA GLU A 42 -13.94 2.69 2.04
C GLU A 42 -13.20 2.04 3.21
N VAL A 43 -12.12 1.31 2.93
CA VAL A 43 -11.33 0.64 3.97
C VAL A 43 -10.47 1.63 4.75
N ASP A 44 -9.91 2.64 4.09
CA ASP A 44 -9.15 3.71 4.73
C ASP A 44 -10.03 4.46 5.73
N GLU A 45 -11.29 4.74 5.38
CA GLU A 45 -12.27 5.32 6.30
C GLU A 45 -12.60 4.38 7.47
N LYS A 46 -12.86 3.09 7.20
CA LYS A 46 -13.21 2.09 8.22
C LYS A 46 -12.09 1.83 9.22
N LEU A 47 -10.87 1.67 8.73
CA LEU A 47 -9.68 1.42 9.55
C LEU A 47 -9.12 2.72 10.15
N GLY A 48 -9.61 3.88 9.71
CA GLY A 48 -9.13 5.19 10.15
C GLY A 48 -7.70 5.45 9.70
N ILE A 49 -7.32 4.94 8.52
CA ILE A 49 -6.01 5.14 7.91
C ILE A 49 -5.83 6.64 7.66
N LYS A 50 -4.72 7.17 8.15
CA LYS A 50 -4.28 8.52 7.81
C LYS A 50 -3.10 8.40 6.85
N THR A 51 -3.33 8.73 5.59
CA THR A 51 -2.28 9.01 4.62
C THR A 51 -1.59 10.30 5.07
N HIS A 52 -0.25 10.30 5.16
CA HIS A 52 0.56 11.43 5.65
C HIS A 52 0.56 11.64 7.18
N ALA A 53 0.92 10.61 7.95
CA ALA A 53 1.47 10.90 9.28
C ALA A 53 2.76 11.73 9.09
N ASP A 54 2.88 12.88 9.75
CA ASP A 54 4.10 13.68 9.86
C ASP A 54 5.17 12.88 10.60
N PHE A 55 5.75 11.88 9.94
CA PHE A 55 6.85 11.11 10.48
C PHE A 55 8.12 11.94 10.30
N PRO A 56 8.89 12.23 11.37
CA PRO A 56 10.12 12.99 11.26
C PRO A 56 11.07 12.30 10.28
N ALA A 57 11.63 13.12 9.37
CA ALA A 57 12.39 12.80 8.17
C ALA A 57 13.64 11.91 8.35
N MET A 58 13.46 10.67 8.81
CA MET A 58 14.48 9.60 8.74
C MET A 58 14.41 8.80 7.44
N LEU A 59 13.46 9.12 6.56
CA LEU A 59 13.19 8.38 5.34
C LEU A 59 13.63 9.22 4.13
N ASN A 60 14.32 8.56 3.21
CA ASN A 60 15.10 9.13 2.13
C ASN A 60 14.26 10.10 1.26
N LEU A 61 14.60 11.39 1.27
CA LEU A 61 13.89 12.46 0.52
C LEU A 61 13.96 12.31 -1.01
N ARG A 62 14.64 11.29 -1.54
CA ARG A 62 14.80 11.07 -2.99
C ARG A 62 13.63 10.32 -3.61
N HIS A 63 12.78 9.66 -2.81
CA HIS A 63 11.66 8.86 -3.30
C HIS A 63 10.36 9.32 -2.63
N ASN A 64 9.28 9.35 -3.41
CA ASN A 64 7.95 9.66 -2.90
C ASN A 64 7.41 8.43 -2.16
N HIS A 65 7.81 8.28 -0.90
CA HIS A 65 7.24 7.24 -0.06
C HIS A 65 5.88 7.70 0.49
N GLU A 66 4.87 6.87 0.30
CA GLU A 66 3.58 7.04 0.98
C GLU A 66 3.56 6.20 2.25
N TYR A 67 3.21 6.83 3.37
CA TYR A 67 3.06 6.18 4.66
C TYR A 67 1.58 6.11 5.03
N LYS A 68 1.09 4.87 5.15
CA LYS A 68 -0.22 4.56 5.71
C LYS A 68 -0.02 3.93 7.08
N LEU A 69 -0.50 4.61 8.12
CA LEU A 69 -0.45 4.13 9.50
C LEU A 69 -1.88 3.95 10.02
N PHE A 70 -2.14 2.77 10.57
CA PHE A 70 -3.44 2.45 11.12
C PHE A 70 -3.36 1.37 12.20
N LEU A 71 -4.32 1.41 13.10
CA LEU A 71 -4.43 0.49 14.22
C LEU A 71 -5.32 -0.69 13.81
N ILE A 72 -4.73 -1.87 13.70
CA ILE A 72 -5.44 -3.14 13.56
C ILE A 72 -5.87 -3.60 14.95
N LYS A 73 -7.17 -3.52 15.25
CA LYS A 73 -7.70 -3.77 16.60
C LYS A 73 -8.07 -5.22 16.83
N ASN A 74 -8.36 -5.95 15.77
CA ASN A 74 -8.82 -7.34 15.79
C ASN A 74 -8.56 -8.02 14.43
N GLU A 75 -8.95 -9.29 14.33
CA GLU A 75 -8.78 -10.08 13.12
C GLU A 75 -9.62 -9.58 11.94
N GLU A 76 -10.81 -9.02 12.20
CA GLU A 76 -11.67 -8.45 11.14
C GLU A 76 -11.00 -7.26 10.44
N ASP A 77 -10.33 -6.39 11.21
CA ASP A 77 -9.55 -5.28 10.67
C ASP A 77 -8.39 -5.81 9.80
N LEU A 78 -7.73 -6.89 10.25
CA LEU A 78 -6.63 -7.52 9.50
C LEU A 78 -7.12 -8.16 8.20
N ASP A 79 -8.27 -8.83 8.22
CA ASP A 79 -8.89 -9.42 7.04
C ASP A 79 -9.29 -8.37 6.01
N LEU A 80 -9.87 -7.26 6.49
CA LEU A 80 -10.22 -6.14 5.63
C LEU A 80 -8.97 -5.54 4.98
N PHE A 81 -7.91 -5.36 5.77
CA PHE A 81 -6.62 -4.90 5.27
C PHE A 81 -6.06 -5.85 4.20
N VAL A 82 -5.93 -7.15 4.50
CA VAL A 82 -5.36 -8.14 3.58
C VAL A 82 -6.14 -8.15 2.27
N LYS A 83 -7.47 -8.24 2.35
CA LYS A 83 -8.34 -8.32 1.18
C LYS A 83 -8.14 -7.16 0.20
N VAL A 84 -7.98 -5.94 0.71
CA VAL A 84 -7.86 -4.74 -0.13
C VAL A 84 -6.45 -4.56 -0.64
N TYR A 85 -5.45 -4.81 0.20
CA TYR A 85 -4.06 -4.49 -0.12
C TYR A 85 -3.30 -5.65 -0.77
N GLU A 86 -3.85 -6.86 -0.84
CA GLU A 86 -3.32 -7.99 -1.64
C GLU A 86 -3.15 -7.63 -3.12
N TYR A 87 -4.00 -6.73 -3.65
CA TYR A 87 -3.88 -6.20 -5.02
C TYR A 87 -2.51 -5.56 -5.27
N TRP A 88 -1.96 -4.86 -4.28
CA TRP A 88 -0.67 -4.17 -4.37
C TRP A 88 0.49 -5.03 -3.86
N PHE A 89 0.25 -5.84 -2.83
CA PHE A 89 1.26 -6.68 -2.19
C PHE A 89 0.93 -8.15 -2.40
N THR A 90 1.35 -8.71 -3.53
CA THR A 90 1.12 -10.12 -3.85
C THR A 90 1.61 -11.03 -2.71
N GLN A 91 0.77 -11.96 -2.29
CA GLN A 91 0.97 -12.87 -1.16
C GLN A 91 1.10 -12.18 0.20
N LEU A 92 0.30 -11.14 0.44
CA LEU A 92 0.30 -10.34 1.66
C LEU A 92 0.23 -11.25 2.89
N GLU A 93 -0.71 -12.19 2.94
CA GLU A 93 -0.89 -13.13 4.08
C GLU A 93 0.36 -13.93 4.45
N ARG A 94 1.31 -14.11 3.52
CA ARG A 94 2.55 -14.87 3.77
C ARG A 94 3.59 -14.04 4.51
N TYR A 95 3.47 -12.72 4.52
CA TYR A 95 4.39 -11.86 5.25
C TYR A 95 4.19 -12.07 6.75
N TRP A 96 5.29 -12.31 7.46
CA TRP A 96 5.27 -12.49 8.92
C TRP A 96 4.60 -11.32 9.66
N GLN A 97 4.65 -10.13 9.06
CA GLN A 97 4.04 -8.92 9.60
C GLN A 97 2.51 -9.00 9.68
N VAL A 98 1.87 -9.83 8.86
CA VAL A 98 0.41 -9.95 8.74
C VAL A 98 -0.08 -11.40 8.94
N ASN A 99 0.82 -12.32 9.29
CA ASN A 99 0.47 -13.70 9.61
C ASN A 99 -0.41 -13.74 10.87
N LYS A 100 -1.65 -14.19 10.72
CA LYS A 100 -2.67 -14.29 11.78
C LYS A 100 -2.24 -15.14 12.99
N GLU A 101 -1.43 -16.16 12.78
CA GLU A 101 -0.98 -17.06 13.87
C GLU A 101 -0.03 -16.35 14.84
N THR A 102 0.66 -15.30 14.37
CA THR A 102 1.70 -14.60 15.13
C THR A 102 1.39 -13.11 15.30
N PHE A 103 0.24 -12.67 14.80
CA PHE A 103 -0.26 -11.32 14.98
C PHE A 103 -0.93 -11.19 16.34
N VAL A 104 -0.49 -10.21 17.13
CA VAL A 104 -1.06 -9.92 18.44
C VAL A 104 -1.81 -8.60 18.34
N TYR A 105 -3.08 -8.60 18.73
CA TYR A 105 -3.93 -7.41 18.70
C TYR A 105 -3.96 -6.69 20.06
N PRO A 106 -4.15 -5.36 20.10
CA PRO A 106 -4.11 -4.45 18.96
C PRO A 106 -2.66 -4.13 18.55
N GLU A 107 -2.43 -3.90 17.26
CA GLU A 107 -1.11 -3.54 16.72
C GLU A 107 -1.26 -2.47 15.66
N VAL A 108 -0.31 -1.55 15.58
CA VAL A 108 -0.28 -0.55 14.50
C VAL A 108 0.56 -1.10 13.36
N LEU A 109 -0.03 -1.20 12.17
CA LEU A 109 0.69 -1.54 10.95
C LEU A 109 1.14 -0.25 10.25
N CYS A 110 2.41 -0.21 9.86
CA CYS A 110 3.04 0.85 9.12
C CYS A 110 3.49 0.29 7.77
N ILE A 111 2.96 0.87 6.69
CA ILE A 111 3.30 0.50 5.32
C ILE A 111 4.17 1.61 4.75
N LEU A 112 5.34 1.23 4.26
CA LEU A 112 6.23 2.13 3.54
C LEU A 112 6.12 1.76 2.05
N ASP A 113 5.67 2.72 1.25
CA ASP A 113 5.65 2.74 -0.22
C ASP A 113 4.41 2.16 -0.93
N PHE A 114 3.66 3.06 -1.58
CA PHE A 114 2.71 2.81 -2.67
C PHE A 114 3.31 3.35 -3.99
N PRO A 115 3.11 2.65 -5.11
CA PRO A 115 4.06 2.62 -6.20
C PRO A 115 4.00 3.89 -7.05
N GLN A 116 4.85 4.86 -6.72
CA GLN A 116 5.49 5.68 -7.76
C GLN A 116 7.02 5.60 -7.72
N GLY A 117 7.60 4.65 -6.97
CA GLY A 117 9.04 4.43 -6.94
C GLY A 117 9.42 3.02 -6.49
N GLY A 118 9.96 2.23 -7.44
CA GLY A 118 10.83 1.06 -7.28
C GLY A 118 10.70 0.15 -6.05
N ASP A 119 10.14 -1.06 -6.28
CA ASP A 119 10.47 -2.38 -5.72
C ASP A 119 10.68 -2.58 -4.19
N GLU A 120 10.61 -1.56 -3.33
CA GLU A 120 10.79 -1.68 -1.88
C GLU A 120 9.48 -1.48 -1.11
N HIS A 121 8.50 -2.31 -1.40
CA HIS A 121 7.30 -2.44 -0.57
C HIS A 121 7.67 -3.06 0.78
N ARG A 122 7.50 -2.31 1.87
CA ARG A 122 7.83 -2.81 3.22
C ARG A 122 6.70 -2.59 4.21
N LEU A 123 6.38 -3.66 4.93
CA LEU A 123 5.39 -3.69 6.00
C LEU A 123 6.10 -3.83 7.34
N TYR A 124 5.62 -3.08 8.32
CA TYR A 124 6.16 -3.11 9.68
C TYR A 124 5.06 -3.04 10.72
N LYS A 125 5.15 -3.90 11.74
CA LYS A 125 4.41 -3.72 12.99
C LYS A 125 5.17 -2.72 13.88
N ILE A 126 4.46 -1.79 14.54
CA ILE A 126 5.11 -0.85 15.45
C ILE A 126 5.80 -1.59 16.59
N SER A 127 5.22 -2.65 17.16
CA SER A 127 5.90 -3.46 18.19
C SER A 127 7.25 -4.03 17.74
N GLN A 128 7.35 -4.46 16.48
CA GLN A 128 8.60 -4.98 15.92
C GLN A 128 9.65 -3.88 15.81
N LEU A 129 9.26 -2.71 15.31
CA LEU A 129 10.14 -1.54 15.25
C LEU A 129 10.61 -1.12 16.65
N CYS A 130 9.70 -1.08 17.63
CA CYS A 130 10.04 -0.78 19.01
C CYS A 130 10.99 -1.83 19.61
N SER A 131 10.75 -3.12 19.34
CA SER A 131 11.63 -4.20 19.81
C SER A 131 13.02 -4.11 19.20
N GLN A 132 13.13 -3.82 17.91
CA GLN A 132 14.41 -3.62 17.22
C GLN A 132 15.15 -2.41 17.79
N PHE A 133 14.45 -1.28 17.97
CA PHE A 133 15.01 -0.07 18.57
C PHE A 133 15.53 -0.33 19.99
N ASN A 134 14.73 -0.96 20.85
CA ASN A 134 15.12 -1.27 22.21
C ASN A 134 16.33 -2.22 22.26
N SER A 135 16.39 -3.21 21.36
CA SER A 135 17.53 -4.13 21.25
C SER A 135 18.81 -3.37 20.87
N PHE A 136 18.71 -2.44 19.92
CA PHE A 136 19.81 -1.58 19.52
C PHE A 136 20.30 -0.67 20.65
N VAL A 137 19.38 -0.02 21.37
CA VAL A 137 19.73 0.81 22.54
C VAL A 137 20.45 -0.02 23.59
N ASN A 138 19.98 -1.24 23.87
CA ASN A 138 20.64 -2.13 24.83
C ASN A 138 22.06 -2.52 24.38
N GLU A 139 22.27 -2.83 23.10
CA GLU A 139 23.60 -3.12 22.56
C GLU A 139 24.57 -1.95 22.75
N ILE A 140 24.10 -0.72 22.52
CA ILE A 140 24.91 0.48 22.76
C ILE A 140 25.25 0.61 24.25
N THR A 141 24.24 0.50 25.13
CA THR A 141 24.43 0.65 26.57
C THR A 141 25.47 -0.35 27.09
N VAL A 142 25.37 -1.63 26.72
CA VAL A 142 26.34 -2.67 27.11
C VAL A 142 27.75 -2.30 26.62
N ARG A 143 27.90 -1.89 25.36
CA ARG A 143 29.22 -1.51 24.81
C ARG A 143 29.83 -0.26 25.44
N VAL A 144 29.00 0.63 25.98
CA VAL A 144 29.47 1.81 26.72
C VAL A 144 29.92 1.40 28.11
N GLU A 145 29.17 0.54 28.79
CA GLU A 145 29.52 0.00 30.12
C GLU A 145 30.80 -0.85 30.07
N GLU A 146 31.03 -1.64 29.01
CA GLU A 146 32.26 -2.43 28.82
C GLU A 146 33.51 -1.59 28.51
N LYS A 147 33.35 -0.30 28.17
CA LYS A 147 34.44 0.63 27.86
C LYS A 147 34.81 1.55 29.04
N ILE A 148 34.12 1.46 30.17
CA ILE A 148 34.40 2.15 31.44
C ILE A 148 35.04 1.16 32.41
#